data_AF-C5D542-F1
#
_entry.id   AF-C5D542-F1
#
_cell.length_a   1.000
_cell.length_b   1.000
_cell.length_c   1.000
_cell.angle_alpha   90.00
_cell.angle_beta   90.00
_cell.angle_gamma   90.00
#
_symmetry.space_group_name_H-M   'P 1'
#
loop_
_entity.id
_entity.type
_entity.pdbx_description
1 polymer ?
#
loop_
_entity_poly.entity_id
_entity_poly.type
_entity_poly.pdbx_seq_one_letter_code
_entity_poly.pdbx_strand_id
1 'polypeptide(L)' 'MVTVETAARVLGKFNITFTTEGVRSLVQRGLLKTVPRRNSHIIRGSRYGYGIDLNSLIDMLRNKGVTDDEIKDVLDI' A
#
# COMPACT_ATOMS: atom_id res chain seq x y z
N MET A 1 -7.37 5.25 -0.89
CA MET A 1 -6.95 3.92 -1.40
C MET A 1 -5.77 4.12 -2.33
N VAL A 2 -4.81 3.20 -2.34
CA VAL A 2 -3.67 3.23 -3.27
C VAL A 2 -3.66 1.94 -4.11
N THR A 3 -3.02 1.96 -5.26
CA THR A 3 -2.83 0.74 -6.06
C THR A 3 -1.83 -0.19 -5.38
N VAL A 4 -1.87 -1.48 -5.72
CA VAL A 4 -0.90 -2.46 -5.22
C VAL A 4 0.52 -2.08 -5.67
N GLU A 5 0.68 -1.48 -6.84
CA GLU A 5 1.96 -0.98 -7.36
C GLU A 5 2.50 0.20 -6.53
N THR A 6 1.65 1.17 -6.21
CA THR A 6 2.03 2.28 -5.32
C THR A 6 2.40 1.75 -3.94
N ALA A 7 1.61 0.82 -3.37
CA ALA A 7 1.95 0.20 -2.10
C ALA A 7 3.30 -0.53 -2.15
N ALA A 8 3.60 -1.25 -3.22
CA ALA A 8 4.90 -1.91 -3.40
C ALA A 8 6.05 -0.90 -3.49
N ARG A 9 5.85 0.25 -4.14
CA ARG A 9 6.84 1.32 -4.21
C ARG A 9 7.10 1.96 -2.84
N VAL A 10 6.03 2.23 -2.07
CA VAL A 10 6.11 2.78 -0.71
C VAL A 10 6.87 1.81 0.20
N LEU A 11 6.44 0.54 0.22
CA LEU A 11 7.07 -0.49 1.04
C LEU A 11 8.51 -0.80 0.61
N GLY A 12 8.84 -0.57 -0.65
CA GLY A 12 10.19 -0.70 -1.18
C GLY A 12 11.14 0.35 -0.60
N LYS A 13 10.69 1.61 -0.43
CA LYS A 13 11.49 2.65 0.24
C LYS A 13 11.88 2.25 1.68
N PHE A 14 11.00 1.52 2.38
CA PHE A 14 11.25 1.04 3.75
C PHE A 14 11.88 -0.36 3.82
N ASN A 15 12.37 -0.90 2.70
CA ASN A 15 12.99 -2.24 2.63
C ASN A 15 12.06 -3.38 3.11
N ILE A 16 10.73 -3.20 3.04
CA ILE A 16 9.75 -4.21 3.47
C ILE A 16 9.43 -5.18 2.32
N THR A 17 9.01 -4.63 1.19
CA THR A 17 8.79 -5.41 -0.04
C THR A 17 8.81 -4.51 -1.26
N PHE A 18 9.40 -5.01 -2.34
CA PHE A 18 9.61 -4.26 -3.59
C PHE A 18 8.66 -4.71 -4.71
N THR A 19 7.90 -5.78 -4.47
CA THR A 19 7.08 -6.43 -5.50
C THR A 19 5.62 -6.46 -5.10
N THR A 20 4.74 -6.40 -6.09
CA THR A 20 3.29 -6.48 -5.89
C THR A 20 2.87 -7.82 -5.29
N GLU A 21 3.60 -8.91 -5.55
CA GLU A 21 3.37 -10.22 -4.93
C GLU A 21 3.75 -10.23 -3.44
N GLY A 22 4.74 -9.45 -3.03
CA GLY A 22 5.04 -9.27 -1.62
C GLY A 22 3.95 -8.48 -0.90
N VAL A 23 3.39 -7.43 -1.54
CA VAL A 23 2.19 -6.74 -1.04
C VAL A 23 1.02 -7.71 -0.90
N ARG A 24 0.79 -8.57 -1.89
CA ARG A 24 -0.24 -9.61 -1.84
C ARG A 24 -0.01 -10.59 -0.69
N SER A 25 1.24 -10.94 -0.40
CA SER A 25 1.58 -11.82 0.73
C SER A 25 1.27 -11.15 2.07
N LEU A 26 1.51 -9.84 2.20
CA LEU A 26 1.14 -9.05 3.40
C LEU A 26 -0.38 -8.97 3.58
N VAL A 27 -1.13 -8.82 2.48
CA VAL A 27 -2.59 -8.89 2.49
C VAL A 27 -3.08 -10.27 2.96
N GLN A 28 -2.52 -11.35 2.40
CA GLN A 28 -2.89 -12.72 2.79
C GLN A 28 -2.58 -13.02 4.27
N ARG A 29 -1.53 -12.40 4.81
CA ARG A 29 -1.17 -12.48 6.24
C ARG A 29 -2.05 -11.59 7.14
N GLY A 30 -2.96 -10.80 6.57
CA GLY A 30 -3.83 -9.89 7.32
C GLY A 30 -3.14 -8.60 7.80
N LEU A 31 -1.92 -8.32 7.32
CA LEU A 31 -1.16 -7.11 7.68
C LEU A 31 -1.61 -5.89 6.88
N LEU A 32 -2.23 -6.10 5.71
CA LEU A 32 -2.79 -5.05 4.87
C LEU A 32 -4.24 -5.36 4.52
N LYS A 33 -5.12 -4.38 4.71
CA LYS A 33 -6.50 -4.46 4.25
C LYS A 33 -6.61 -4.05 2.80
N THR A 34 -7.44 -4.76 2.05
CA THR A 34 -7.80 -4.41 0.68
C THR A 34 -9.09 -3.63 0.65
N VAL A 35 -9.20 -2.71 -0.30
CA VAL A 35 -10.42 -1.97 -0.58
C VAL A 35 -10.91 -2.41 -1.96
N PRO A 36 -12.18 -2.84 -2.09
CA PRO A 36 -12.73 -3.19 -3.39
C PRO A 36 -12.67 -1.97 -4.32
N ARG A 37 -12.30 -2.19 -5.58
CA ARG A 37 -12.34 -1.16 -6.62
C ARG A 37 -13.81 -0.72 -6.77
N ARG A 38 -14.17 0.44 -6.22
CA ARG A 38 -15.36 1.16 -6.68
C ARG A 38 -14.98 1.85 -7.99
N ASN A 39 -15.80 1.64 -9.03
CA ASN A 39 -15.67 2.22 -10.38
C ASN A 39 -15.38 3.73 -10.33
N SER A 40 -14.12 4.08 -10.15
CA SER A 40 -13.65 5.45 -10.15
C SER A 40 -12.58 5.52 -11.22
N HIS A 41 -12.83 6.36 -12.22
CA HIS A 41 -12.00 6.59 -13.42
C HIS A 41 -10.51 6.90 -13.14
N ILE A 42 -10.13 7.01 -11.86
CA ILE A 42 -8.82 7.41 -11.34
C ILE A 42 -7.77 6.29 -11.49
N ILE A 43 -8.17 5.03 -11.62
CA ILE A 43 -7.22 3.89 -11.69
C ILE A 43 -7.32 3.17 -13.05
N ARG A 44 -6.95 3.85 -14.15
CA ARG A 44 -6.65 3.18 -15.42
C ARG A 44 -5.21 2.66 -15.35
N GLY A 45 -5.00 1.35 -15.17
CA GLY A 45 -3.67 0.74 -15.26
C GLY A 45 -3.34 -0.34 -14.24
N SER A 46 -4.04 -0.39 -13.09
CA SER A 46 -3.65 -1.36 -12.06
C SER A 46 -4.08 -2.78 -12.41
N ARG A 47 -3.10 -3.70 -12.41
CA ARG A 47 -3.24 -5.14 -12.73
C ARG A 47 -4.15 -5.90 -11.75
N TYR A 48 -4.43 -5.31 -10.58
CA TYR A 48 -5.19 -5.95 -9.51
C TYR A 48 -6.62 -5.40 -9.41
N GLY A 49 -7.59 -6.29 -9.13
CA GLY A 49 -9.02 -5.94 -8.97
C GLY A 49 -9.36 -5.21 -7.67
N TYR A 50 -8.37 -4.89 -6.84
CA TYR A 50 -8.52 -4.23 -5.54
C TYR A 50 -7.39 -3.21 -5.32
N GLY A 51 -7.66 -2.23 -4.47
CA GLY A 51 -6.63 -1.33 -3.94
C GLY A 51 -6.20 -1.75 -2.53
N ILE A 52 -5.13 -1.15 -2.04
CA ILE A 52 -4.71 -1.24 -0.64
C ILE A 52 -5.33 -0.09 0.13
N ASP A 53 -5.84 -0.39 1.33
CA ASP A 53 -6.34 0.62 2.24
C ASP A 53 -5.18 1.47 2.76
N LEU A 54 -5.31 2.79 2.64
CA LEU A 54 -4.24 3.71 3.00
C LEU A 54 -4.01 3.68 4.52
N ASN A 55 -5.07 3.64 5.31
CA ASN A 55 -4.95 3.61 6.77
C ASN A 55 -4.27 2.33 7.23
N SER A 56 -4.61 1.18 6.65
CA SER A 56 -3.94 -0.08 6.95
C SER A 56 -2.46 -0.08 6.57
N LEU A 57 -2.08 0.60 5.48
CA LEU A 57 -0.68 0.77 5.09
C LEU A 57 0.08 1.66 6.08
N ILE A 58 -0.52 2.79 6.47
CA ILE A 58 0.04 3.72 7.47
C ILE A 58 0.20 3.01 8.82
N ASP A 59 -0.80 2.27 9.26
CA ASP A 59 -0.77 1.52 10.53
C ASP A 59 0.36 0.49 10.55
N MET A 60 0.55 -0.25 9.45
CA MET A 60 1.66 -1.18 9.30
C MET A 60 3.03 -0.47 9.37
N LEU A 61 3.18 0.67 8.69
CA LEU A 61 4.41 1.46 8.69
C LEU A 61 4.71 2.01 10.09
N ARG A 62 3.71 2.54 10.79
CA ARG A 62 3.83 2.98 12.19
C ARG A 62 4.20 1.83 13.13
N ASN A 63 3.61 0.65 12.95
CA ASN A 63 3.94 -0.54 13.75
C ASN A 63 5.40 -0.98 13.53
N LYS A 64 5.95 -0.75 12.34
CA LYS A 64 7.37 -0.94 12.00
C LYS A 64 8.30 0.14 12.56
N GLY A 65 7.78 1.20 13.18
CA GLY A 65 8.57 2.32 13.72
C GLY A 65 8.84 3.44 12.71
N VAL A 66 8.13 3.47 11.58
CA VAL A 66 8.21 4.58 10.62
C VAL A 66 7.43 5.77 11.16
N THR A 67 8.02 6.96 11.10
CA THR A 67 7.40 8.20 11.56
C THR A 67 6.39 8.73 10.54
N ASP A 68 5.43 9.52 11.01
CA ASP A 68 4.44 10.15 10.15
C ASP A 68 5.04 11.09 9.08
N ASP A 69 6.19 11.69 9.38
CA ASP A 69 6.91 12.57 8.45
C ASP A 69 7.46 11.79 7.25
N GLU A 70 8.10 10.65 7.51
CA GLU A 70 8.57 9.72 6.47
C GLU A 70 7.40 9.17 5.66
N ILE A 71 6.29 8.83 6.32
CA ILE A 71 5.09 8.33 5.65
C ILE A 71 4.52 9.38 4.67
N LYS A 72 4.51 10.66 5.08
CA LYS A 72 4.06 11.78 4.22
C LYS A 72 5.00 12.04 3.05
N ASP A 73 6.32 12.01 3.27
CA ASP A 73 7.32 12.12 2.17
C ASP A 73 7.06 11.07 1.09
N VAL A 74 6.80 9.83 1.51
CA VAL A 74 6.67 8.71 0.57
C VAL A 74 5.31 8.67 -0.11
N LEU A 75 4.26 9.13 0.56
CA LEU A 75 2.90 9.16 0.01
C LEU A 75 2.57 10.48 -0.71
N ASP A 76 3.46 11.47 -0.68
CA ASP A 76 3.26 12.80 -1.30
C ASP A 76 1.95 13.47 -0.83
N ILE A 77 1.68 13.43 0.48
CA ILE A 77 0.45 13.93 1.14
C ILE A 77 0.73 14.81 2.35
#